data_AF-A0A443RUB0-F1
#
_entry.id   AF-A0A443RUB0-F1
#
_cell.length_a   1.000
_cell.length_b   1.000
_cell.length_c   1.000
_cell.angle_alpha   90.00
_cell.angle_beta   90.00
_cell.angle_gamma   90.00
#
_symmetry.space_group_name_H-M   'P 1'
#
loop_
_entity.id
_entity.type
_entity.pdbx_description
1 polymer ?
#
loop_
_entity_poly.entity_id
_entity_poly.type
_entity_poly.pdbx_seq_one_letter_code
_entity_poly.pdbx_strand_id
1 'polypeptide(L)'
;TFKRMIRNGKCDLCEDSVSEFTNNQLFWITYAQFNCENTNKEYELQIVLSDPHPLGEFRVIGPSSDNVDFAKSFKCGESTTMNPVEKCVFL
;
A
#
# COMPACT_ATOMS: atom_id res chain seq x y z
N THR A 1 6.15 -15.07 -1.20
CA THR A 1 5.24 -13.93 -0.98
C THR A 1 4.73 -13.94 0.45
N PHE A 2 4.32 -12.79 0.97
CA PHE A 2 3.84 -12.61 2.35
C PHE A 2 2.77 -13.63 2.75
N LYS A 3 1.71 -13.82 1.95
CA LYS A 3 0.67 -14.83 2.17
C LYS A 3 1.18 -16.28 2.29
N ARG A 4 2.32 -16.61 1.66
CA ARG A 4 2.97 -17.93 1.81
C ARG A 4 3.71 -18.04 3.16
N MET A 5 4.32 -16.95 3.63
CA MET A 5 5.02 -16.92 4.92
C MET A 5 4.03 -17.11 6.08
N ILE A 6 2.89 -16.41 6.05
CA ILE A 6 1.81 -16.57 7.03
C ILE A 6 1.31 -18.02 7.08
N ARG A 7 0.98 -18.62 5.93
CA ARG A 7 0.50 -20.02 5.86
C ARG A 7 1.48 -21.05 6.38
N ASN A 8 2.78 -20.77 6.28
CA ASN A 8 3.83 -21.68 6.71
C ASN A 8 4.28 -21.46 8.17
N GLY A 9 3.62 -20.54 8.91
CA GLY A 9 3.94 -20.26 10.31
C GLY A 9 5.31 -19.61 10.55
N LYS A 10 5.93 -19.01 9.51
CA LYS A 10 7.26 -18.38 9.59
C LYS A 10 7.17 -16.86 9.80
N CYS A 11 6.22 -16.42 10.61
CA CYS A 11 5.92 -15.01 10.79
C CYS A 11 6.24 -14.61 12.23
N ASP A 12 7.40 -14.00 12.43
CA ASP A 12 7.86 -13.54 13.74
C ASP A 12 7.07 -12.31 14.24
N LEU A 13 6.37 -11.61 13.33
CA LEU A 13 5.51 -10.47 13.61
C LEU A 13 4.05 -10.86 13.90
N CYS A 14 3.71 -12.14 13.88
CA CYS A 14 2.33 -12.61 14.06
C CYS A 14 1.84 -12.59 15.52
N GLU A 15 2.59 -11.98 16.43
CA GLU A 15 2.10 -11.67 17.77
C GLU A 15 1.14 -10.48 17.71
N ASP A 16 -0.15 -10.81 17.70
CA ASP A 16 -1.28 -9.86 17.83
C ASP A 16 -1.24 -9.04 19.14
N SER A 17 -0.26 -9.25 20.03
CA SER A 17 -0.12 -8.56 21.32
C SER A 17 0.64 -7.24 21.25
N VAL A 18 1.33 -6.93 20.14
CA VAL A 18 2.18 -5.73 20.02
C VAL A 18 1.52 -4.63 19.18
N SER A 19 0.50 -4.96 18.37
CA SER A 19 -0.09 -4.02 17.41
C SER A 19 -1.62 -4.09 17.39
N GLU A 20 -2.27 -2.92 17.31
CA GLU A 20 -3.71 -2.79 17.08
C GLU A 20 -4.11 -3.19 15.64
N PHE A 21 -3.13 -3.48 14.77
CA PHE A 21 -3.32 -3.85 13.38
C PHE A 21 -3.03 -5.33 13.15
N THR A 22 -3.84 -5.95 12.29
CA THR A 22 -3.57 -7.32 11.81
C THR A 22 -2.32 -7.36 10.94
N ASN A 23 -1.68 -8.53 10.82
CA ASN A 23 -0.53 -8.73 9.90
C ASN A 23 -0.79 -8.26 8.46
N ASN A 24 -2.01 -8.46 7.95
CA ASN A 24 -2.38 -7.98 6.61
C ASN A 24 -2.39 -6.45 6.53
N GLN A 25 -2.91 -5.76 7.56
CA GLN A 25 -2.88 -4.30 7.62
C GLN A 25 -1.46 -3.78 7.79
N LEU A 26 -0.64 -4.41 8.65
CA LEU A 26 0.76 -4.05 8.85
C LEU A 26 1.58 -4.15 7.56
N PHE A 27 1.35 -5.17 6.73
CA PHE A 27 1.98 -5.26 5.41
C PHE A 27 1.78 -3.98 4.59
N TRP A 28 0.53 -3.49 4.52
CA TRP A 28 0.19 -2.28 3.78
C TRP A 28 0.69 -1.00 4.45
N ILE A 29 0.66 -0.94 5.79
CA ILE A 29 1.21 0.19 6.56
C ILE A 29 2.71 0.31 6.30
N THR A 30 3.45 -0.79 6.40
CA THR A 30 4.90 -0.82 6.13
C THR A 30 5.19 -0.46 4.66
N TYR A 31 4.39 -0.96 3.72
CA TYR A 31 4.49 -0.58 2.31
C TYR A 31 4.29 0.93 2.09
N ALA A 32 3.28 1.52 2.74
CA ALA A 32 3.03 2.96 2.66
C ALA A 32 4.16 3.77 3.32
N GLN A 33 4.60 3.36 4.51
CA GLN A 33 5.68 4.01 5.24
C GLN A 33 7.02 4.00 4.48
N PHE A 34 7.30 2.94 3.73
CA PHE A 34 8.48 2.86 2.87
C PHE A 34 8.48 3.93 1.78
N ASN A 35 7.30 4.40 1.35
CA ASN A 35 7.14 5.45 0.36
C ASN A 35 6.82 6.82 0.99
N CYS A 36 6.93 6.98 2.32
CA CYS A 36 6.74 8.28 2.95
C CYS A 36 7.82 9.26 2.48
N GLU A 37 7.39 10.40 1.98
CA GLU A 37 8.25 11.48 1.53
C GLU A 37 7.70 12.83 1.99
N ASN A 38 8.59 13.82 2.05
CA ASN A 38 8.24 15.21 2.31
C ASN A 38 9.10 16.08 1.41
N THR A 39 8.46 16.75 0.46
CA THR A 39 9.10 17.50 -0.62
C THR A 39 8.52 18.90 -0.71
N ASN A 40 9.23 19.82 -1.36
CA ASN A 40 8.68 21.13 -1.72
C ASN A 40 8.17 21.10 -3.17
N LYS A 41 7.36 22.09 -3.53
CA LYS A 41 6.68 22.16 -4.83
C LYS A 41 7.65 22.27 -6.00
N GLU A 42 8.77 22.96 -5.80
CA GLU A 42 9.80 23.11 -6.82
C GLU A 42 10.43 21.77 -7.16
N TYR A 43 10.73 20.96 -6.14
CA TYR A 43 11.27 19.61 -6.30
C TYR A 43 10.23 18.64 -6.87
N GLU A 44 8.97 18.71 -6.40
CA GLU A 44 7.88 17.91 -6.97
C GLU A 44 7.71 18.15 -8.47
N LEU A 45 7.74 19.42 -8.89
CA LEU A 45 7.68 19.78 -10.31
C LEU A 45 8.87 19.19 -11.08
N GLN A 46 10.08 19.26 -10.52
CA GLN A 46 11.26 18.66 -11.13
C GLN A 46 11.09 17.14 -11.28
N ILE A 47 10.62 16.45 -10.24
CA ILE A 47 10.39 14.99 -10.26
C ILE A 47 9.36 14.63 -11.32
N VAL A 48 8.21 15.30 -11.36
CA VAL A 48 7.16 15.05 -12.35
C VAL A 48 7.66 15.22 -13.78
N LEU A 49 8.64 16.10 -14.02
CA LEU A 49 9.19 16.35 -15.36
C LEU A 49 10.36 15.44 -15.74
N SER A 50 11.04 14.79 -14.79
CA SER A 50 12.33 14.13 -15.04
C SER A 50 12.47 12.72 -14.50
N ASP A 51 11.72 12.34 -13.46
CA ASP A 51 11.73 10.99 -12.91
C ASP A 51 10.65 10.14 -13.61
N PRO A 52 10.97 8.95 -14.15
CA PRO A 52 9.96 8.06 -14.72
C PRO A 52 9.01 7.48 -13.66
N HIS A 53 9.34 7.58 -12.38
CA HIS A 53 8.50 7.09 -11.29
C HIS A 53 7.66 8.23 -10.69
N PRO A 54 6.44 7.92 -10.24
CA PRO A 54 5.60 8.93 -9.61
C PRO A 54 6.09 9.27 -8.18
N LEU A 55 5.59 10.38 -7.63
CA LEU A 55 5.79 10.76 -6.22
C LEU A 55 5.30 9.65 -5.28
N GLY A 56 5.92 9.55 -4.11
CA GLY A 56 5.67 8.54 -3.09
C GLY A 56 4.19 8.38 -2.73
N GLU A 57 3.42 9.47 -2.65
CA GLU A 57 1.98 9.38 -2.40
C GLU A 57 1.24 8.56 -3.47
N PHE A 58 1.57 8.76 -4.75
CA PHE A 58 0.95 8.06 -5.87
C PHE A 58 1.49 6.65 -6.04
N ARG A 59 2.72 6.38 -5.57
CA ARG A 59 3.25 5.01 -5.45
C ARG A 59 2.45 4.18 -4.46
N VAL A 60 1.81 4.80 -3.46
CA VAL A 60 0.95 4.10 -2.50
C VAL A 60 -0.49 4.03 -3.00
N ILE A 61 -1.07 5.16 -3.40
CA ILE A 61 -2.51 5.26 -3.71
C ILE A 61 -2.90 4.40 -4.93
N GLY A 62 -2.14 4.46 -6.02
CA GLY A 62 -2.47 3.73 -7.25
C GLY A 62 -2.47 2.21 -7.03
N PRO A 63 -1.31 1.60 -6.73
CA PRO A 63 -1.22 0.15 -6.52
C PRO A 63 -2.13 -0.39 -5.42
N SER A 64 -2.37 0.38 -4.35
CA SER A 64 -3.24 -0.07 -3.26
C SER A 64 -4.73 -0.03 -3.64
N SER A 65 -5.17 1.02 -4.37
CA SER A 65 -6.57 1.13 -4.80
C SER A 65 -6.96 0.10 -5.87
N ASP A 66 -5.99 -0.31 -6.69
CA ASP A 66 -6.10 -1.41 -7.66
C ASP A 66 -6.07 -2.80 -7.01
N ASN A 67 -5.75 -2.93 -5.71
CA ASN A 67 -5.55 -4.21 -5.06
C ASN A 67 -6.72 -4.63 -4.15
N VAL A 68 -7.37 -5.74 -4.49
CA VAL A 68 -8.49 -6.29 -3.71
C VAL A 68 -8.10 -6.74 -2.29
N ASP A 69 -6.84 -7.13 -2.06
CA ASP A 69 -6.37 -7.53 -0.74
C ASP A 69 -6.19 -6.31 0.17
N PHE A 70 -5.80 -5.16 -0.37
CA PHE A 70 -5.78 -3.89 0.38
C PHE A 70 -7.18 -3.53 0.85
N ALA A 71 -8.14 -3.48 -0.10
CA ALA A 71 -9.52 -3.13 0.21
C ALA A 71 -10.13 -4.07 1.27
N LYS A 72 -9.84 -5.38 1.22
CA LYS A 72 -10.25 -6.35 2.23
C LYS A 72 -9.59 -6.13 3.59
N SER A 73 -8.29 -5.79 3.60
CA SER A 73 -7.53 -5.60 4.85
C SER A 73 -8.03 -4.40 5.66
N PHE A 74 -8.49 -3.34 4.99
CA PHE A 74 -9.03 -2.14 5.63
C PHE A 74 -10.56 -2.04 5.57
N LYS A 75 -11.24 -3.05 5.02
CA LYS A 75 -12.70 -3.09 4.85
C LYS A 75 -13.23 -1.85 4.10
N CYS A 76 -12.52 -1.43 3.05
CA CYS A 76 -12.93 -0.29 2.23
C CYS A 76 -14.26 -0.56 1.54
N GLY A 77 -15.21 0.37 1.65
CA GLY A 77 -16.48 0.29 0.92
C GLY A 77 -16.27 0.34 -0.59
N GLU A 78 -17.20 -0.24 -1.36
CA GLU A 78 -17.18 -0.17 -2.83
C GLU A 78 -17.30 1.28 -3.31
N SER A 79 -16.71 1.57 -4.47
CA SER A 79 -16.73 2.90 -5.10
C SER A 79 -16.07 4.02 -4.26
N THR A 80 -15.24 3.67 -3.28
CA THR A 80 -14.41 4.65 -2.56
C THR A 80 -13.11 4.90 -3.30
N THR A 81 -12.44 6.02 -3.01
CA THR A 81 -11.14 6.37 -3.65
C THR A 81 -10.11 5.24 -3.56
N MET A 82 -10.07 4.52 -2.44
CA MET A 82 -9.15 3.41 -2.21
C MET A 82 -9.75 2.03 -2.56
N ASN A 83 -10.96 1.98 -3.09
CA ASN A 83 -11.58 0.78 -3.64
C ASN A 83 -12.52 1.15 -4.81
N PRO A 84 -11.97 1.67 -5.93
CA PRO A 84 -12.75 1.98 -7.13
C PRO A 84 -13.32 0.71 -7.76
N VAL A 85 -14.42 0.86 -8.50
CA VAL A 85 -15.07 -0.25 -9.23
C VAL A 85 -14.17 -0.75 -10.36
N GLU A 86 -13.61 0.17 -11.14
CA GLU A 86 -12.63 -0.14 -12.17
C GLU A 86 -11.24 -0.20 -11.55
N LYS A 87 -10.57 -1.35 -11.70
CA LYS A 87 -9.21 -1.59 -11.20
C LYS A 87 -8.29 -1.98 -12.34
N CYS A 88 -7.07 -1.46 -12.34
CA CYS A 88 -6.04 -1.85 -13.27
C CYS A 88 -5.34 -3.11 -12.75
N VAL A 89 -5.25 -4.16 -13.56
CA VAL A 89 -4.58 -5.41 -13.21
C VAL A 89 -3.55 -5.73 -14.28
N PHE A 90 -2.28 -5.81 -13.88
CA PHE A 90 -1.24 -6.37 -14.73
C PHE A 90 -1.23 -7.89 -14.52
N LEU A 91 -1.53 -8.63 -15.59
CA LEU A 91 -1.53 -10.10 -15.62
C LEU A 91 -0.11 -10.67 -15.63
#